data_AF-A0A2E1FIS0-F1
#
_entry.id   AF-A0A2E1FIS0-F1
#
_cell.length_a   1.000
_cell.length_b   1.000
_cell.length_c   1.000
_cell.angle_alpha   90.00
_cell.angle_beta   90.00
_cell.angle_gamma   90.00
#
_symmetry.space_group_name_H-M   'P 1'
#
loop_
_entity.id
_entity.type
_entity.pdbx_description
1 polymer ?
#
loop_
_entity_poly.entity_id
_entity_poly.type
_entity_poly.pdbx_seq_one_letter_code
_entity_poly.pdbx_strand_id
1 'polypeptide(L)' 'MDLDLFTEVLSYLGMICILVAFLLETRDVLGSKDSKYLSLMAIGSGLLAIRALLIYEWAFLVLEIVWCIAAIMALIKKNR' A
#
# COMPACT_ATOMS: atom_id res chain seq x y z
N MET A 1 -8.72 -9.98 -21.53
CA MET A 1 -8.22 -11.26 -21.01
C MET A 1 -6.83 -11.11 -20.40
N ASP A 2 -5.79 -10.65 -21.12
CA ASP A 2 -4.44 -10.51 -20.53
C ASP A 2 -4.31 -9.34 -19.52
N LEU A 3 -4.96 -8.21 -19.78
CA LEU A 3 -4.91 -7.05 -18.88
C LEU A 3 -5.68 -7.29 -17.57
N ASP A 4 -6.78 -8.03 -17.63
CA ASP A 4 -7.60 -8.34 -16.45
C ASP A 4 -6.79 -9.17 -15.44
N LEU A 5 -6.16 -10.24 -15.93
CA LEU A 5 -5.26 -11.08 -15.11
C LEU A 5 -4.09 -10.28 -14.53
N PHE A 6 -3.47 -9.39 -15.32
CA PHE A 6 -2.36 -8.57 -14.84
C PHE A 6 -2.77 -7.65 -13.68
N THR A 7 -3.92 -6.98 -13.81
CA THR A 7 -4.43 -6.10 -12.75
C THR A 7 -4.83 -6.89 -11.51
N GLU A 8 -5.36 -8.11 -11.68
CA GLU A 8 -5.71 -9.03 -10.61
C GLU A 8 -4.48 -9.48 -9.81
N VAL A 9 -3.42 -9.88 -10.51
CA VAL A 9 -2.13 -10.20 -9.88
C VAL A 9 -1.57 -8.98 -9.13
N LEU A 10 -1.61 -7.78 -9.73
CA LEU A 10 -1.17 -6.54 -9.06
C LEU A 10 -1.91 -6.30 -7.75
N SER A 11 -3.20 -6.65 -7.71
CA SER A 11 -4.08 -6.39 -6.58
C SER A 11 -3.85 -7.39 -5.46
N TYR A 12 -3.66 -8.67 -5.80
CA TYR A 12 -3.21 -9.66 -4.84
C TYR A 12 -1.84 -9.32 -4.27
N LEU A 13 -0.91 -8.83 -5.09
CA LEU A 13 0.40 -8.35 -4.62
C LEU A 13 0.27 -7.16 -3.67
N GLY A 14 -0.52 -6.14 -4.03
CA GLY A 14 -0.77 -4.98 -3.18
C GLY A 14 -1.39 -5.35 -1.84
N MET A 15 -2.42 -6.21 -1.86
CA MET A 15 -3.08 -6.76 -0.68
C MET A 15 -2.09 -7.49 0.23
N ILE A 16 -1.28 -8.41 -0.30
CA ILE A 16 -0.26 -9.13 0.48
C ILE A 16 0.74 -8.14 1.09
N CYS A 17 1.15 -7.12 0.34
CA CYS A 17 2.10 -6.11 0.83
C CYS A 17 1.56 -5.35 2.04
N ILE A 18 0.32 -4.83 1.97
CA ILE A 18 -0.31 -4.12 3.09
C ILE A 18 -0.55 -5.06 4.28
N LEU A 19 -1.05 -6.28 4.03
CA LEU A 19 -1.32 -7.25 5.11
C LEU A 19 -0.04 -7.68 5.83
N VAL A 20 1.06 -7.91 5.08
CA VAL A 20 2.35 -8.25 5.67
C VAL A 20 2.91 -7.07 6.46
N ALA A 21 2.82 -5.84 5.93
CA ALA A 21 3.20 -4.64 6.66
C ALA A 21 2.45 -4.53 8.00
N PHE A 22 1.13 -4.65 7.95
CA PHE A 22 0.28 -4.57 9.14
C PHE A 22 0.52 -5.72 10.13
N LEU A 23 0.74 -6.94 9.66
CA LEU A 23 1.05 -8.09 10.51
C LEU A 23 2.42 -7.92 11.20
N LEU A 24 3.39 -7.35 10.52
CA LEU A 24 4.70 -7.05 11.08
C LEU A 24 4.65 -5.92 12.11
N GLU A 25 3.79 -4.92 11.89
CA GLU A 25 3.53 -3.84 12.83
C GLU A 25 2.84 -4.34 14.10
N THR A 26 1.76 -5.12 13.95
CA THR A 26 1.01 -5.68 15.09
C THR A 26 1.80 -6.64 15.96
N ARG A 27 2.88 -7.24 15.42
CA ARG A 27 3.79 -8.10 16.17
C ARG A 27 4.95 -7.35 16.83
N ASP A 28 4.96 -6.02 16.78
CA ASP A 28 6.05 -5.17 17.28
C ASP A 28 7.42 -5.48 16.62
N VAL A 29 7.41 -6.19 15.47
CA VAL A 29 8.62 -6.58 14.73
C VAL A 29 9.13 -5.41 13.90
N LEU A 30 8.21 -4.60 13.38
CA LEU A 30 8.50 -3.31 12.76
C LEU A 30 7.68 -2.24 13.47
N GLY A 31 8.32 -1.16 13.90
CA GLY A 31 7.57 -0.03 14.43
C GLY A 31 6.74 0.63 13.33
N SER A 32 5.63 1.28 13.68
CA SER A 32 4.80 2.11 12.77
C SER A 32 5.59 3.23 12.07
N LYS A 33 6.81 3.50 12.53
CA LYS A 33 7.76 4.44 11.96
C LYS A 33 8.90 3.74 11.22
N ASP A 34 8.89 2.43 11.01
CA ASP A 34 10.00 1.78 10.31
C ASP A 34 9.96 2.03 8.81
N SER A 35 11.13 2.39 8.25
CA SER A 35 11.25 2.71 6.82
C SER A 35 10.82 1.52 5.96
N LYS A 36 11.07 0.29 6.43
CA LYS A 36 10.61 -0.94 5.78
C LYS A 36 9.08 -1.06 5.79
N TYR A 37 8.43 -0.86 6.95
CA TYR A 37 6.97 -0.86 7.06
C TYR A 37 6.34 0.19 6.14
N LEU A 38 6.82 1.43 6.23
CA LEU A 38 6.32 2.54 5.42
C LEU A 38 6.54 2.33 3.93
N SER A 39 7.66 1.71 3.52
CA SER A 39 7.89 1.36 2.12
C SER A 39 6.92 0.29 1.60
N LEU A 40 6.64 -0.76 2.40
CA LEU A 40 5.64 -1.76 2.03
C LEU A 40 4.24 -1.12 1.95
N MET A 41 3.90 -0.25 2.90
CA MET A 41 2.63 0.45 2.92
C MET A 41 2.46 1.34 1.68
N ALA A 42 3.46 2.15 1.32
CA ALA A 42 3.42 3.01 0.15
C ALA A 42 3.33 2.22 -1.17
N ILE A 43 4.07 1.11 -1.28
CA ILE A 43 4.04 0.25 -2.47
C ILE A 43 2.70 -0.48 -2.57
N GLY A 44 2.25 -1.08 -1.48
CA GLY A 44 1.00 -1.82 -1.40
C GLY A 44 -0.21 -0.96 -1.73
N SER A 45 -0.28 0.25 -1.15
CA SER A 45 -1.38 1.18 -1.42
C SER A 45 -1.32 1.78 -2.80
N GLY A 46 -0.12 2.07 -3.33
CA GLY A 46 0.04 2.49 -4.72
C GLY A 46 -0.49 1.46 -5.72
N LEU A 47 -0.21 0.17 -5.51
CA LEU A 47 -0.70 -0.92 -6.37
C LEU A 47 -2.23 -1.04 -6.31
N LEU A 48 -2.82 -0.95 -5.11
CA LEU A 48 -4.27 -1.01 -4.91
C LEU A 48 -4.99 0.22 -5.46
N ALA A 49 -4.39 1.41 -5.35
CA ALA A 49 -4.91 2.63 -5.95
C ALA A 49 -5.02 2.53 -7.48
N ILE A 50 -4.03 1.91 -8.14
CA ILE A 50 -4.08 1.66 -9.59
C ILE A 50 -5.28 0.77 -9.94
N ARG A 51 -5.53 -0.32 -9.19
CA ARG A 51 -6.71 -1.17 -9.42
C ARG A 51 -8.01 -0.39 -9.13
N ALA A 52 -8.05 0.39 -8.07
CA ALA A 52 -9.22 1.17 -7.67
C ALA A 52 -9.61 2.20 -8.75
N LEU A 53 -8.62 2.83 -9.40
CA LEU A 53 -8.83 3.69 -10.57
C LEU A 53 -9.47 2.93 -11.73
N LEU A 54 -8.99 1.72 -12.01
CA LEU A 54 -9.47 0.89 -13.13
C LEU A 54 -10.89 0.36 -12.93
N ILE A 55 -11.30 0.10 -11.67
CA ILE A 55 -12.64 -0.39 -11.32
C ILE A 55 -13.60 0.79 -11.02
N TYR A 56 -13.12 2.03 -11.09
CA TYR A 56 -13.87 3.24 -10.74
C TYR A 56 -14.44 3.24 -9.30
N GLU A 57 -13.72 2.59 -8.39
CA GLU A 57 -14.08 2.51 -6.98
C GLU A 57 -13.52 3.71 -6.21
N TRP A 58 -14.27 4.81 -6.24
CA TRP A 58 -13.85 6.11 -5.69
C TRP A 58 -13.55 6.10 -4.19
N ALA A 59 -14.32 5.35 -3.40
CA ALA A 59 -14.13 5.29 -1.94
C ALA A 59 -12.80 4.61 -1.58
N PHE A 60 -12.53 3.48 -2.22
CA PHE A 60 -11.29 2.73 -2.00
C PHE A 60 -10.08 3.48 -2.58
N LEU A 61 -10.25 4.13 -3.73
CA LEU A 61 -9.20 4.93 -4.35
C LEU A 61 -8.70 6.06 -3.44
N VAL A 62 -9.61 6.86 -2.88
CA VAL A 62 -9.24 7.99 -2.01
C VAL A 62 -8.51 7.48 -0.78
N LEU A 63 -8.96 6.37 -0.20
CA LEU A 63 -8.31 5.73 0.95
C LEU A 63 -6.86 5.35 0.64
N GLU A 64 -6.63 4.65 -0.47
CA GLU A 64 -5.30 4.17 -0.86
C GLU A 64 -4.36 5.35 -1.19
N ILE A 65 -4.86 6.41 -1.83
CA ILE A 65 -4.09 7.63 -2.07
C ILE A 65 -3.66 8.27 -0.75
N VAL A 66 -4.58 8.41 0.21
CA VAL A 66 -4.26 9.00 1.52
C VAL A 66 -3.23 8.15 2.26
N TRP A 67 -3.36 6.83 2.25
CA TRP A 67 -2.37 5.92 2.83
C TRP A 67 -1.01 6.01 2.16
N CYS A 68 -0.96 6.08 0.83
CA CYS A 68 0.27 6.25 0.08
C CYS A 68 0.99 7.56 0.47
N ILE A 69 0.26 8.68 0.47
CA ILE A 69 0.81 9.99 0.83
C ILE A 69 1.26 10.01 2.29
N ALA A 70 0.47 9.46 3.21
CA ALA A 70 0.85 9.36 4.62
C ALA A 70 2.15 8.55 4.82
N ALA A 71 2.27 7.42 4.12
CA ALA A 71 3.47 6.57 4.18
C ALA A 71 4.71 7.28 3.62
N ILE A 72 4.58 7.99 2.49
CA ILE A 72 5.65 8.78 1.90
C ILE A 72 6.07 9.93 2.82
N MET A 73 5.13 10.68 3.38
CA MET A 73 5.42 11.79 4.31
C MET A 73 6.15 11.28 5.56
N ALA A 74 5.73 10.14 6.11
CA ALA A 74 6.39 9.53 7.25
C ALA A 74 7.80 9.00 6.92
N LEU A 75 8.03 8.47 5.71
CA LEU A 75 9.36 8.11 5.21
C LEU A 75 10.29 9.33 5.13
N ILE A 76 9.82 10.42 4.53
CA ILE A 76 10.58 11.67 4.40
C ILE A 76 10.91 12.24 5.78
N LYS A 77 9.97 12.18 6.74
CA LYS A 77 10.18 12.66 8.11
C LYS A 77 11.17 11.80 8.91
N LYS A 78 11.20 10.47 8.70
CA LYS A 78 12.16 9.59 9.37
C LYS A 78 13.58 9.72 8.84
N ASN A 79 13.76 10.02 7.56
CA ASN A 79 15.09 10.19 6.97
C ASN A 79 15.76 11.52 7.33
N ARG A 80 15.16 12.30 8.24
CA ARG A 80 15.69 13.52 8.86
C ARG A 80 15.84 13.31 10.36
#